data_AF-A0A060XAE7-F1
#
_entry.id   AF-A0A060XAE7-F1
#
_cell.length_a   1.000
_cell.length_b   1.000
_cell.length_c   1.000
_cell.angle_alpha   90.00
_cell.angle_beta   90.00
_cell.angle_gamma   90.00
#
_symmetry.space_group_name_H-M   'P 1'
#
loop_
_entity.id
_entity.type
_entity.pdbx_description
1 polymer ?
#
loop_
_entity_poly.entity_id
_entity_poly.type
_entity_poly.pdbx_seq_one_letter_code
_entity_poly.pdbx_strand_id
1 'polypeptide(L)'
;MIISTGTTCNVLYLNSVETESLTGPQAISKATGATLARNPQPAATVVHFKVSSQGITLTDSQRRVFFRRHYPVNSVTFSSIDPQDRRWTNSDRTTSK
;
A
#
# COMPACT_ATOMS: atom_id res chain seq x y z
N MET A 1 7.73 12.19 -14.78
CA MET A 1 6.82 13.17 -14.14
C MET A 1 7.40 13.49 -12.76
N ILE A 2 8.10 14.62 -12.62
CA ILE A 2 8.63 15.06 -11.32
C ILE A 2 7.58 16.00 -10.73
N ILE A 3 7.00 15.63 -9.59
CA ILE A 3 6.01 16.47 -8.90
C ILE A 3 6.75 17.22 -7.79
N SER A 4 6.94 18.53 -7.98
CA SER A 4 7.74 19.41 -7.11
C SER A 4 6.99 19.98 -5.89
N THR A 5 5.81 19.44 -5.54
CA THR A 5 5.12 19.74 -4.28
C THR A 5 4.43 18.47 -3.83
N GLY A 6 4.75 17.96 -2.64
CA GLY A 6 4.40 16.61 -2.23
C GLY A 6 2.92 16.30 -2.39
N THR A 7 2.59 15.42 -3.34
CA THR A 7 1.24 14.92 -3.55
C THR A 7 0.83 14.09 -2.34
N THR A 8 -0.36 14.36 -1.83
CA THR A 8 -0.95 13.56 -0.77
C THR A 8 -2.35 13.12 -1.15
N CYS A 9 -2.66 11.86 -0.90
CA CYS A 9 -3.97 11.27 -1.18
C CYS A 9 -4.33 10.24 -0.10
N ASN A 10 -5.60 9.90 -0.02
CA ASN A 10 -6.05 8.79 0.82
C ASN A 10 -5.99 7.50 0.01
N VAL A 11 -5.46 6.44 0.61
CA VAL A 11 -5.39 5.10 0.02
C VAL A 11 -5.81 4.06 1.05
N LEU A 12 -6.15 2.87 0.57
CA LEU A 12 -6.39 1.71 1.43
C LEU A 12 -5.07 0.99 1.68
N TYR A 13 -4.63 0.95 2.93
CA TYR A 13 -3.59 0.05 3.39
C TYR A 13 -4.19 -1.34 3.61
N LEU A 14 -3.71 -2.32 2.83
CA LEU A 14 -4.21 -3.69 2.88
C LEU A 14 -3.35 -4.57 3.79
N ASN A 15 -2.04 -4.57 3.59
CA ASN A 15 -1.10 -5.42 4.31
C ASN A 15 0.36 -4.92 4.14
N SER A 16 1.26 -5.46 4.96
CA SER A 16 2.71 -5.44 4.71
C SER A 16 3.21 -6.88 4.75
N VAL A 17 3.90 -7.31 3.69
CA VAL A 17 4.37 -8.69 3.54
C VAL A 17 5.89 -8.66 3.39
N GLU A 18 6.58 -9.50 4.14
CA GLU A 18 8.02 -9.70 3.99
C GLU A 18 8.30 -10.48 2.71
N THR A 19 9.18 -9.94 1.86
CA THR A 19 9.49 -10.51 0.55
C THR A 19 10.83 -11.25 0.52
N GLU A 20 11.59 -11.23 1.62
CA GLU A 20 12.93 -11.82 1.75
C GLU A 20 13.85 -11.29 0.64
N SER A 21 14.34 -12.17 -0.24
CA SER A 21 15.20 -11.80 -1.38
C SER A 21 14.43 -11.42 -2.65
N LEU A 22 13.12 -11.61 -2.70
CA LEU A 22 12.33 -11.27 -3.89
C LEU A 22 12.22 -9.75 -4.03
N THR A 23 12.37 -9.28 -5.27
CA THR A 23 12.30 -7.87 -5.65
C THR A 23 11.41 -7.68 -6.88
N GLY A 24 11.14 -6.42 -7.26
CA GLY A 24 10.47 -6.12 -8.52
C GLY A 24 9.05 -6.70 -8.63
N PRO A 25 8.62 -7.12 -9.84
CA PRO A 25 7.29 -7.70 -10.05
C PRO A 25 7.01 -8.98 -9.25
N GLN A 26 8.04 -9.77 -8.93
CA GLN A 26 7.89 -11.00 -8.14
C GLN A 26 7.51 -10.69 -6.69
N ALA A 27 8.13 -9.67 -6.09
CA ALA A 27 7.77 -9.18 -4.76
C ALA A 27 6.31 -8.70 -4.72
N ILE A 28 5.87 -7.96 -5.74
CA ILE A 28 4.47 -7.52 -5.87
C ILE A 28 3.53 -8.72 -5.97
N SER A 29 3.86 -9.72 -6.82
CA SER A 29 3.01 -10.91 -6.99
C SER A 29 2.87 -11.71 -5.68
N LYS A 30 3.97 -11.92 -4.93
CA LYS A 30 3.97 -12.59 -3.61
C LYS A 30 3.12 -11.82 -2.60
N ALA A 31 3.35 -10.51 -2.47
CA ALA A 31 2.64 -9.67 -1.51
C ALA A 31 1.13 -9.64 -1.77
N THR A 32 0.73 -9.47 -3.04
CA THR A 32 -0.69 -9.48 -3.44
C THR A 32 -1.31 -10.86 -3.21
N GLY A 33 -0.63 -11.94 -3.61
CA GLY A 33 -1.12 -13.30 -3.40
C GLY A 33 -1.34 -13.64 -1.92
N ALA A 34 -0.37 -13.33 -1.07
CA ALA A 34 -0.47 -13.53 0.38
C ALA A 34 -1.59 -12.68 1.01
N THR A 35 -1.79 -11.46 0.50
CA THR A 35 -2.83 -10.55 1.02
C THR A 35 -4.23 -11.01 0.64
N LEU A 36 -4.44 -11.45 -0.60
CA LEU A 36 -5.74 -11.93 -1.09
C LEU A 36 -6.10 -13.33 -0.57
N ALA A 37 -5.12 -14.17 -0.26
CA ALA A 37 -5.35 -15.51 0.30
C ALA A 37 -5.73 -15.50 1.79
N ARG A 38 -5.67 -14.35 2.48
CA ARG A 38 -5.93 -14.25 3.91
C ARG A 38 -7.42 -14.40 4.23
N ASN A 39 -7.77 -15.38 5.07
CA ASN A 39 -9.14 -15.66 5.50
C ASN A 39 -9.22 -15.78 7.03
N PRO A 40 -10.02 -14.95 7.74
CA PRO A 40 -10.86 -13.88 7.20
C PRO A 40 -10.04 -12.74 6.59
N GLN A 41 -10.60 -12.11 5.55
CA GLN A 41 -9.95 -11.00 4.87
C GLN A 41 -9.80 -9.81 5.85
N PRO A 42 -8.59 -9.26 6.05
CA PRO A 42 -8.40 -8.16 6.98
C PRO A 42 -9.15 -6.91 6.54
N ALA A 43 -9.63 -6.14 7.52
CA ALA A 43 -10.20 -4.83 7.25
C ALA A 43 -9.12 -3.89 6.70
N ALA A 44 -9.36 -3.35 5.50
CA ALA A 44 -8.52 -2.33 4.93
C ALA A 44 -8.58 -1.05 5.77
N THR A 45 -7.44 -0.37 5.93
CA THR A 45 -7.36 0.88 6.71
C THR A 45 -7.10 2.04 5.78
N VAL A 46 -7.93 3.08 5.86
CA VAL A 46 -7.69 4.33 5.12
C VAL A 46 -6.49 5.04 5.73
N VAL A 47 -5.46 5.29 4.92
CA VAL A 47 -4.25 6.00 5.34
C VAL A 47 -3.96 7.18 4.42
N HIS A 48 -3.37 8.22 4.99
CA HIS A 48 -2.86 9.35 4.24
C HIS A 48 -1.49 9.00 3.66
N PHE A 49 -1.42 8.94 2.33
CA PHE A 49 -0.24 8.57 1.55
C PHE A 49 0.40 9.82 0.97
N LYS A 50 1.58 10.18 1.48
CA LYS A 50 2.36 11.33 1.01
C LYS A 50 3.61 10.88 0.28
N VAL A 51 3.84 11.43 -0.91
CA VAL A 51 5.09 11.27 -1.66
C VAL A 51 5.85 12.58 -1.67
N SER A 52 7.15 12.52 -1.45
CA SER A 52 8.06 13.66 -1.50
C SER A 52 9.44 13.23 -1.97
N SER A 53 10.34 14.20 -2.20
CA SER A 53 11.75 13.92 -2.50
C SER A 53 12.48 13.16 -1.38
N GLN A 54 11.99 13.23 -0.14
CA GLN A 54 12.53 12.49 1.00
C GLN A 54 12.04 11.03 1.06
N GLY A 55 11.02 10.68 0.28
CA GLY A 55 10.42 9.34 0.25
C GLY A 55 8.91 9.36 0.52
N ILE A 56 8.40 8.24 1.03
CA ILE A 56 6.98 7.97 1.26
C ILE A 56 6.66 8.10 2.75
N THR A 57 5.52 8.70 3.07
CA THR A 57 4.98 8.71 4.44
C THR A 57 3.55 8.18 4.42
N LEU A 58 3.26 7.23 5.30
CA LEU A 58 1.92 6.72 5.59
C LEU A 58 1.49 7.22 6.96
N THR A 59 0.28 7.76 7.07
CA THR A 59 -0.31 8.15 8.37
C THR A 59 -1.70 7.54 8.50
N ASP A 60 -1.89 6.71 9.52
CA ASP A 60 -3.20 6.20 9.92
C ASP A 60 -3.64 7.03 11.14
N SER A 61 -4.52 8.00 10.88
CA SER A 61 -5.01 8.94 11.90
C SER A 61 -5.88 8.27 12.95
N GLN A 62 -6.48 7.13 12.61
CA GLN A 62 -7.33 6.34 13.50
C GLN A 62 -6.52 5.33 14.32
N ARG A 63 -5.21 5.18 14.03
CA ARG A 63 -4.26 4.34 14.78
C ARG A 63 -4.72 2.89 14.87
N ARG A 64 -5.35 2.36 13.82
CA ARG A 64 -5.83 0.98 13.75
C ARG A 64 -4.70 -0.02 13.55
N VAL A 65 -3.71 0.33 12.71
CA VAL A 65 -2.58 -0.56 12.37
C VAL A 65 -1.24 0.03 12.79
N PHE A 66 -1.05 1.33 12.60
CA PHE A 66 0.12 2.09 13.04
C PHE A 66 -0.29 3.56 13.17
N PHE A 67 0.56 4.42 13.72
CA PHE A 67 0.28 5.87 13.69
C PHE A 67 0.90 6.53 12.46
N ARG A 68 2.22 6.35 12.27
CA ARG A 68 2.96 6.93 11.14
C ARG A 68 4.15 6.06 10.77
N ARG A 69 4.37 5.84 9.48
CA ARG A 69 5.56 5.17 8.93
C ARG A 69 6.18 6.02 7.83
N HIS A 70 7.49 6.18 7.88
CA HIS A 70 8.26 6.88 6.86
C HIS A 70 9.25 5.90 6.22
N TYR A 71 9.20 5.82 4.89
CA TYR A 71 10.13 5.06 4.07
C TYR A 71 10.98 6.05 3.28
N PRO A 72 12.26 6.22 3.63
CA PRO A 72 13.17 7.08 2.90
C PRO A 72 13.27 6.72 1.42
N VAL A 73 13.56 7.69 0.56
CA VAL A 73 13.60 7.48 -0.90
C VAL A 73 14.56 6.35 -1.32
N ASN A 74 15.67 6.18 -0.61
CA ASN A 74 16.65 5.13 -0.88
C ASN A 74 16.20 3.72 -0.46
N SER A 75 15.16 3.58 0.37
CA SER A 75 14.61 2.27 0.75
C SER A 75 13.51 1.78 -0.20
N VAL A 76 12.95 2.66 -1.04
CA VAL A 76 11.89 2.31 -1.99
C VAL A 76 12.54 1.89 -3.31
N THR A 77 12.73 0.59 -3.50
CA THR A 77 13.45 0.05 -4.66
C THR A 77 12.55 -0.25 -5.85
N PHE A 78 11.24 -0.43 -5.64
CA PHE A 78 10.29 -0.75 -6.71
C PHE A 78 8.86 -0.37 -6.34
N SER A 79 8.07 0.05 -7.32
CA SER A 79 6.63 0.28 -7.19
C SER A 79 5.91 0.01 -8.51
N SER A 80 4.85 -0.77 -8.50
CA SER A 80 3.98 -1.00 -9.66
C SER A 80 2.57 -1.37 -9.22
N ILE A 81 1.64 -1.38 -10.18
CA ILE A 81 0.37 -2.10 -10.03
C ILE A 81 0.63 -3.62 -10.00
N ASP A 82 -0.34 -4.40 -9.49
CA ASP A 82 -0.26 -5.86 -9.54
C ASP A 82 -0.16 -6.32 -11.01
N PRO A 83 0.88 -7.07 -11.40
CA PRO A 83 1.07 -7.49 -12.80
C PRO A 83 -0.03 -8.45 -13.31
N GLN A 84 -0.80 -9.04 -12.39
CA GLN A 84 -1.94 -9.91 -12.71
C GLN A 84 -3.28 -9.17 -12.69
N ASP A 85 -3.26 -7.85 -12.51
CA ASP A 85 -4.43 -6.97 -12.39
C ASP A 85 -5.49 -7.41 -11.37
N ARG A 86 -5.08 -8.14 -10.33
CA ARG A 86 -6.00 -8.57 -9.28
C ARG A 86 -6.47 -7.36 -8.47
N ARG A 87 -7.75 -7.34 -8.13
CA ARG A 87 -8.39 -6.22 -7.42
C ARG A 87 -8.76 -6.62 -6.00
N TRP A 88 -8.60 -5.68 -5.07
CA TRP A 88 -9.10 -5.82 -3.73
C TRP A 88 -10.62 -5.61 -3.72
N THR A 89 -11.38 -6.63 -3.31
CA THR A 89 -12.82 -6.51 -3.06
C THR A 89 -13.04 -6.05 -1.64
N ASN A 90 -13.61 -4.86 -1.46
CA ASN A 90 -14.02 -4.42 -0.14
C ASN A 90 -15.22 -5.25 0.33
N SER A 91 -15.16 -5.83 1.52
CA SER A 91 -16.30 -6.51 2.13
C SER A 91 -17.47 -5.56 2.37
N ASP A 92 -17.21 -4.24 2.43
CA ASP A 92 -18.25 -3.22 2.40
C ASP A 92 -18.79 -2.99 0.98
N ARG A 93 -20.00 -3.50 0.77
CA ARG A 93 -20.85 -3.28 -0.40
C ARG A 93 -21.42 -1.85 -0.42
N THR A 94 -20.59 -0.82 -0.29
CA THR A 94 -20.99 0.57 -0.58
C THR A 94 -20.52 0.96 -1.97
N THR A 95 -21.25 0.47 -2.96
CA THR A 95 -21.46 1.23 -4.19
C THR A 95 -22.12 2.55 -3.80
N SER A 96 -21.33 3.61 -3.64
CA SER A 96 -21.89 4.95 -3.83
C SER A 96 -21.93 5.19 -5.34
N LYS A 97 -23.15 5.35 -5.85
CA LYS A 97 -23.44 5.82 -7.20
C LYS A 97 -22.85 7.21 -7.42
#